data_AF-A0A1B6GXM8-F1
#
_entry.id   AF-A0A1B6GXM8-F1
#
_cell.length_a   1.000
_cell.length_b   1.000
_cell.length_c   1.000
_cell.angle_alpha   90.00
_cell.angle_beta   90.00
_cell.angle_gamma   90.00
#
_symmetry.space_group_name_H-M   'P 1'
#
loop_
_entity.id
_entity.type
_entity.pdbx_description
1 polymer ?
#
loop_
_entity_poly.entity_id
_entity_poly.type
_entity_poly.pdbx_seq_one_letter_code
_entity_poly.pdbx_strand_id
1 'polypeptide(L)'
;GDVLNANCTSPPSKPPATLSFLLNNVPVGRPETQKIPGPDLLQSSSLTLTVQLISSNFNNGQLILKCTAIVATLYRESTEVHLGVTPREPIPERVTSPNVASH
;
A
#
# COMPACT_ATOMS: atom_id res chain seq x y z
N GLY A 1 11.58 -15.90 1.14
CA GLY A 1 10.32 -15.28 0.71
C GLY A 1 10.32 -13.84 1.18
N ASP A 2 9.55 -12.98 0.54
CA ASP A 2 9.53 -11.55 0.84
C ASP A 2 8.52 -11.23 1.95
N VAL A 3 8.76 -10.15 2.70
CA VAL A 3 7.84 -9.66 3.73
C VAL A 3 7.21 -8.37 3.23
N LEU A 4 5.87 -8.36 3.18
CA LEU A 4 5.10 -7.16 2.88
C LEU A 4 4.90 -6.37 4.18
N ASN A 5 5.43 -5.14 4.20
CA ASN A 5 5.18 -4.17 5.25
C ASN A 5 4.36 -3.00 4.69
N ALA A 6 3.23 -2.69 5.30
CA ALA A 6 2.36 -1.61 4.87
C ALA A 6 1.77 -0.85 6.06
N ASN A 7 1.54 0.45 5.86
CA ASN A 7 0.77 1.27 6.78
C ASN A 7 -0.37 1.93 6.00
N CYS A 8 -1.56 1.88 6.59
CA CYS A 8 -2.73 2.59 6.09
C CYS A 8 -3.18 3.56 7.16
N THR A 9 -3.49 4.79 6.77
CA THR A 9 -3.98 5.82 7.68
C THR A 9 -5.21 6.49 7.06
N SER A 10 -6.18 6.82 7.91
CA SER A 10 -7.39 7.57 7.53
C SER A 10 -7.38 8.97 8.13
N PRO A 11 -8.04 9.94 7.48
CA PRO A 11 -8.25 11.28 8.03
C PRO A 11 -8.98 11.27 9.38
N PRO A 12 -8.88 12.36 10.18
CA PRO A 12 -9.60 12.49 11.43
C PRO A 12 -11.12 12.38 11.24
N SER A 13 -11.77 11.56 12.06
CA SER A 13 -13.23 11.36 12.05
C SER A 13 -13.79 11.11 13.44
N LYS A 14 -15.12 11.18 13.57
CA LYS A 14 -15.86 10.85 14.80
C LYS A 14 -17.17 10.12 14.46
N PRO A 15 -17.31 8.82 14.77
CA PRO A 15 -16.31 7.96 15.45
C PRO A 15 -15.06 7.73 14.57
N PRO A 16 -13.93 7.27 15.16
CA PRO A 16 -12.75 6.91 14.39
C PRO A 16 -13.04 5.78 13.41
N ALA A 17 -12.40 5.79 12.24
CA ALA A 17 -12.57 4.75 11.24
C ALA A 17 -11.99 3.41 11.70
N THR A 18 -12.66 2.31 11.37
CA THR A 18 -12.07 0.96 11.42
C THR A 18 -11.37 0.70 10.10
N LEU A 19 -10.11 0.26 10.16
CA LEU A 19 -9.32 -0.06 8.97
C LEU A 19 -9.19 -1.57 8.79
N SER A 20 -9.04 -1.99 7.54
CA SER A 20 -8.78 -3.39 7.19
C SER A 20 -7.95 -3.50 5.92
N PHE A 21 -7.12 -4.53 5.83
CA PHE A 21 -6.35 -4.86 4.63
C PHE A 21 -6.93 -6.07 3.91
N LEU A 22 -6.88 -6.03 2.59
CA LEU A 22 -7.10 -7.18 1.73
C LEU A 22 -5.92 -7.31 0.77
N LEU A 23 -5.40 -8.52 0.61
CA LEU A 23 -4.39 -8.87 -0.35
C LEU A 23 -5.06 -9.71 -1.45
N ASN A 24 -5.13 -9.19 -2.67
CA ASN A 24 -5.84 -9.83 -3.78
C ASN A 24 -7.27 -10.26 -3.39
N ASN A 25 -8.01 -9.34 -2.76
CA ASN A 25 -9.37 -9.54 -2.20
C ASN A 25 -9.49 -10.56 -1.05
N VAL A 26 -8.38 -11.09 -0.53
CA VAL A 26 -8.37 -11.95 0.66
C VAL A 26 -8.02 -11.11 1.89
N PRO A 27 -8.82 -11.15 2.98
CA PRO A 27 -8.50 -10.39 4.20
C PRO A 27 -7.18 -10.87 4.81
N VAL A 28 -6.34 -9.92 5.21
CA VAL A 28 -5.03 -10.20 5.82
C VAL A 28 -4.77 -9.33 7.04
N GLY A 29 -3.90 -9.82 7.92
CA GLY A 29 -3.53 -9.12 9.15
C GLY A 29 -4.64 -9.14 10.20
N ARG A 30 -4.40 -8.39 11.28
CA ARG A 30 -5.40 -8.17 12.34
C ARG A 30 -6.00 -6.78 12.14
N PRO A 31 -7.32 -6.58 12.28
CA PRO A 31 -7.96 -5.27 12.11
C PRO A 31 -7.77 -4.36 13.33
N GLU A 32 -6.64 -4.46 14.04
CA GLU A 32 -6.40 -3.69 15.25
C GLU A 32 -5.93 -2.28 14.90
N THR A 33 -6.92 -1.41 14.73
CA THR A 33 -6.69 -0.03 14.31
C THR A 33 -6.24 0.82 15.49
N GLN A 34 -5.08 1.46 15.36
CA GLN A 34 -4.58 2.43 16.33
C GLN A 34 -5.28 3.78 16.13
N LYS A 35 -5.80 4.34 17.22
CA LYS A 35 -6.41 5.67 17.23
C LYS A 35 -5.36 6.72 17.50
N ILE A 36 -5.30 7.74 16.65
CA ILE A 36 -4.36 8.84 16.75
C ILE A 36 -5.18 10.10 17.06
N PRO A 37 -4.99 10.73 18.25
CA PRO A 37 -5.69 11.96 18.60
C PRO A 37 -5.39 13.07 17.59
N GLY A 38 -6.43 13.77 17.14
CA GLY A 38 -6.33 14.95 16.29
C GLY A 38 -6.99 16.19 16.92
N PRO A 39 -7.04 17.32 16.20
CA PRO A 39 -7.75 18.52 16.64
C PRO A 39 -9.27 18.28 16.78
N ASP A 40 -9.94 19.14 17.54
CA ASP A 40 -11.40 19.20 17.68
C ASP A 40 -12.10 17.88 18.09
N LEU A 41 -11.42 17.07 18.92
CA LEU A 41 -11.89 15.76 19.40
C LEU A 41 -12.10 14.72 18.28
N LEU A 42 -11.57 14.99 17.08
CA LEU A 42 -11.51 14.02 15.99
C LEU A 42 -10.33 13.07 16.20
N GLN A 43 -10.42 11.89 15.61
CA GLN A 43 -9.37 10.87 15.72
C GLN A 43 -9.07 10.32 14.35
N SER A 44 -7.80 10.37 13.97
CA SER A 44 -7.29 9.60 12.84
C SER A 44 -7.15 8.14 13.25
N SER A 45 -7.11 7.26 12.27
CA SER A 45 -6.95 5.84 12.50
C SER A 45 -5.85 5.31 11.61
N SER A 46 -4.96 4.48 12.16
CA SER A 46 -3.84 3.88 11.45
C SER A 46 -3.79 2.38 11.69
N LEU A 47 -3.42 1.62 10.66
CA LEU A 47 -3.28 0.17 10.70
C LEU A 47 -2.01 -0.25 9.98
N THR A 48 -1.23 -1.07 10.66
CA THR A 48 0.02 -1.62 10.12
C THR A 48 -0.16 -3.10 9.80
N LEU A 49 0.39 -3.53 8.68
CA LEU A 49 0.41 -4.90 8.21
C LEU A 49 1.86 -5.36 8.02
N THR A 50 2.18 -6.52 8.57
CA THR A 50 3.40 -7.27 8.29
C THR A 50 3.00 -8.70 7.98
N VAL A 51 3.20 -9.16 6.74
CA VAL A 51 2.85 -10.51 6.31
C VAL A 51 3.93 -11.12 5.43
N GLN A 52 4.24 -12.39 5.66
CA GLN A 52 5.15 -13.15 4.81
C GLN A 52 4.43 -13.51 3.51
N LEU A 53 4.98 -13.10 2.37
CA LEU A 53 4.45 -13.46 1.06
C LEU A 53 4.87 -14.89 0.70
N ILE A 54 3.89 -15.67 0.29
CA ILE A 54 4.03 -17.02 -0.26
C ILE A 54 3.47 -17.07 -1.69
N SER A 55 3.86 -18.08 -2.46
CA SER A 55 3.47 -18.21 -3.88
C SER A 55 1.96 -18.14 -4.13
N SER A 56 1.14 -18.64 -3.19
CA SER A 56 -0.31 -18.59 -3.29
C SER A 56 -0.93 -17.21 -3.07
N ASN A 57 -0.15 -16.22 -2.61
CA ASN A 57 -0.63 -14.84 -2.50
C ASN A 57 -0.62 -14.12 -3.85
N PHE A 58 0.16 -14.61 -4.82
CA PHE A 58 0.27 -13.97 -6.13
C PHE A 58 -0.86 -14.43 -7.04
N ASN A 59 -1.53 -13.48 -7.69
CA ASN A 59 -2.53 -13.76 -8.71
C ASN A 59 -1.96 -13.33 -10.06
N ASN A 60 -1.56 -14.31 -10.89
CA ASN A 60 -0.89 -14.06 -12.17
C ASN A 60 0.35 -13.14 -12.05
N GLY A 61 1.13 -13.31 -10.99
CA GLY A 61 2.32 -12.49 -10.71
C GLY A 61 2.01 -11.09 -10.17
N GLN A 62 0.73 -10.74 -9.97
CA GLN A 62 0.31 -9.47 -9.39
C GLN A 62 -0.04 -9.63 -7.91
N LEU A 63 0.27 -8.57 -7.16
CA LEU A 63 -0.03 -8.46 -5.75
C LEU A 63 -0.71 -7.11 -5.51
N ILE A 64 -2.01 -7.13 -5.25
CA ILE A 64 -2.81 -5.94 -5.02
C ILE A 64 -3.11 -5.85 -3.53
N LEU A 65 -2.63 -4.80 -2.88
CA LEU A 65 -2.95 -4.50 -1.49
C LEU A 65 -4.04 -3.41 -1.46
N LYS A 66 -5.18 -3.75 -0.87
CA LYS A 66 -6.30 -2.83 -0.63
C LYS A 66 -6.37 -2.48 0.84
N CYS A 67 -6.49 -1.20 1.17
CA CYS A 67 -6.94 -0.76 2.48
C CYS A 67 -8.38 -0.24 2.38
N THR A 68 -9.23 -0.59 3.34
CA THR A 68 -10.58 -0.05 3.45
C THR A 68 -10.76 0.61 4.81
N ALA A 69 -11.26 1.85 4.79
CA ALA A 69 -11.69 2.59 5.96
C ALA A 69 -13.23 2.57 6.07
N ILE A 70 -13.74 2.29 7.27
CA ILE A 70 -15.18 2.26 7.56
C ILE A 70 -15.45 3.15 8.77
N VAL A 71 -16.30 4.16 8.62
CA VAL A 71 -16.79 4.99 9.72
C VAL A 71 -18.21 4.55 10.07
N ALA A 72 -18.36 3.98 11.27
CA ALA A 72 -19.60 3.34 11.71
C ALA A 72 -20.10 2.30 10.68
N THR A 73 -21.30 2.49 10.13
CA THR A 73 -21.87 1.66 9.05
C THR A 73 -22.20 2.46 7.79
N LEU A 74 -21.90 3.77 7.79
CA LEU A 74 -22.45 4.73 6.83
C LEU A 74 -21.44 5.16 5.75
N TYR A 75 -20.16 5.24 6.10
CA TYR A 75 -19.13 5.71 5.18
C TYR A 75 -18.05 4.65 5.00
N ARG A 76 -17.74 4.36 3.73
CA ARG A 76 -16.74 3.39 3.33
C ARG A 76 -15.90 3.96 2.20
N GLU A 77 -14.59 3.94 2.39
CA GLU A 77 -13.63 4.39 1.41
C GLU A 77 -12.50 3.37 1.30
N SER A 78 -11.92 3.22 0.11
CA SER A 78 -10.84 2.25 -0.09
C SER A 78 -9.82 2.73 -1.10
N THR A 79 -8.57 2.36 -0.87
CA THR A 79 -7.45 2.63 -1.76
C THR A 79 -6.71 1.34 -2.07
N GLU A 80 -6.12 1.24 -3.26
CA GLU A 80 -5.44 0.05 -3.75
C GLU A 80 -4.03 0.40 -4.25
N VAL A 81 -3.07 -0.48 -3.97
CA VAL A 81 -1.68 -0.38 -4.43
C VAL A 81 -1.32 -1.66 -5.15
N HIS A 82 -0.85 -1.53 -6.39
CA HIS A 82 -0.41 -2.66 -7.21
C HIS A 82 1.09 -2.85 -7.01
N LEU A 83 1.45 -3.88 -6.26
CA LEU A 83 2.81 -4.28 -5.95
C LEU A 83 3.29 -5.20 -7.08
N GLY A 84 3.79 -4.59 -8.15
CA GLY A 84 4.55 -5.27 -9.20
C GLY A 84 6.04 -5.00 -9.01
N VAL A 85 6.88 -5.89 -9.55
CA VAL A 85 8.28 -5.54 -9.84
C VAL A 85 8.22 -4.41 -10.88
N THR A 86 8.17 -3.16 -10.44
CA THR A 86 8.59 -2.07 -11.31
C THR A 86 10.03 -2.41 -11.67
N PRO A 87 10.41 -2.56 -12.96
CA PRO A 87 11.79 -2.31 -13.31
C PRO A 87 12.08 -0.97 -12.68
N ARG A 88 13.08 -0.90 -11.79
CA ARG A 88 13.69 0.41 -11.51
C ARG A 88 13.90 1.03 -12.87
N GLU A 89 13.29 2.19 -13.12
CA GLU A 89 13.50 2.98 -14.32
C GLU A 89 14.94 2.74 -14.81
N PRO A 90 15.18 2.03 -15.93
CA PRO A 90 16.55 1.76 -16.34
C PRO A 90 17.19 3.12 -16.57
N ILE A 91 18.18 3.46 -15.74
CA ILE A 91 18.96 4.68 -15.90
C ILE A 91 19.51 4.63 -17.33
N PRO A 92 19.17 5.58 -18.22
CA PRO A 92 19.71 5.57 -19.57
C PRO A 92 21.23 5.62 -19.47
N GLU A 93 21.92 4.58 -19.95
CA GLU A 93 23.37 4.61 -20.05
C GLU A 93 23.73 5.71 -21.07
N ARG A 94 24.56 6.67 -20.64
CA ARG A 94 24.96 7.79 -21.49
C ARG A 94 25.83 7.26 -22.63
N VAL A 95 25.23 7.03 -23.79
CA VAL A 95 25.97 6.63 -25.00
C VAL A 95 26.76 7.84 -25.51
N THR A 96 28.08 7.85 -25.31
CA THR A 96 28.96 8.81 -25.99
C THR A 96 29.44 8.13 -27.27
N SER A 97 28.90 8.54 -28.42
CA SER A 97 29.38 8.06 -29.73
C SER A 97 30.84 8.52 -29.93
N PRO A 98 31.78 7.64 -30.29
CA PRO A 98 33.07 8.10 -30.77
C PRO A 98 32.88 8.79 -32.12
N ASN A 99 33.19 10.09 -32.17
CA ASN A 99 33.33 10.80 -33.43
C ASN A 99 34.56 10.26 -34.15
N VAL A 100 34.37 9.41 -35.16
CA VAL A 100 35.40 9.15 -36.17
C VAL A 100 35.41 10.35 -37.10
N ALA A 101 36.26 11.33 -36.80
CA ALA A 101 36.62 12.36 -37.75
C ALA A 101 37.72 11.82 -38.66
N SER A 102 37.35 11.36 -39.84
CA SER A 102 38.23 11.18 -40.98
C SER A 102 38.16 12.44 -41.84
N HIS A 103 39.22 13.25 -41.85
CA HIS A 103 39.78 13.95 -43.01
C HIS A 103 41.06 14.70 -42.65
#